data_AF-A0A5E4K7H8-F1
#
_entry.id   AF-A0A5E4K7H8-F1
#
_cell.length_a   1.000
_cell.length_b   1.000
_cell.length_c   1.000
_cell.angle_alpha   90.00
_cell.angle_beta   90.00
_cell.angle_gamma   90.00
#
_symmetry.space_group_name_H-M   'P 1'
#
loop_
_entity.id
_entity.type
_entity.pdbx_description
1 polymer ?
#
loop_
_entity_poly.entity_id
_entity_poly.type
_entity_poly.pdbx_seq_one_letter_code
_entity_poly.pdbx_strand_id
1 'polypeptide(L)'
;MCLMNMFLHNIGEIDGESHVSSTDSLISDSGVRYDYVLTNPPFGKKSSMTFTNEEGTQEKEELVYNRQDFWVTTSNKQLNFLQHIHTLLKSDGRAAVVLPDNVLFEGGVGETVRKNLLATTDLHTILRLPTGIFYKQGVKANVLFFDNKPASKHPWTKEVWIYDFRTNVHFTLKENTMKFEDLKDFITCYNPENRHKRTETWSKDNPNGRWRKSTYEEIISRDKTNLDIFWVKDESLADLDNLPDPDILANEIIENVEAGLEGFREIVETINGE
;
A
#
# COMPACT_ATOMS: atom_id res chain seq x y z
N MET A 1 0.86 -25.03 0.48
CA MET A 1 2.19 -24.36 0.39
C MET A 1 2.57 -23.68 1.70
N CYS A 2 1.79 -22.72 2.21
CA CYS A 2 2.14 -22.00 3.46
C CYS A 2 2.35 -22.91 4.66
N LEU A 3 1.46 -23.87 4.90
CA LEU A 3 1.61 -24.86 5.98
C LEU A 3 2.92 -25.64 5.90
N MET A 4 3.26 -26.13 4.70
CA MET A 4 4.52 -26.85 4.48
C MET A 4 5.73 -25.95 4.70
N ASN A 5 5.66 -24.68 4.28
CA ASN A 5 6.74 -23.71 4.51
C ASN A 5 6.98 -23.49 6.01
N MET A 6 5.90 -23.32 6.79
CA MET A 6 5.99 -23.16 8.25
C MET A 6 6.58 -24.41 8.91
N PHE A 7 6.06 -25.58 8.56
CA PHE A 7 6.54 -26.86 9.07
C PHE A 7 8.04 -27.08 8.81
N LEU A 8 8.52 -26.81 7.59
CA LEU A 8 9.95 -26.92 7.24
C LEU A 8 10.85 -25.93 7.99
N HIS A 9 10.28 -24.84 8.51
CA HIS A 9 10.98 -23.87 9.36
C HIS A 9 10.77 -24.13 10.86
N ASN A 10 10.28 -25.32 11.24
CA ASN A 10 9.99 -25.73 12.62
C ASN A 10 8.96 -24.84 13.31
N ILE A 11 7.95 -24.36 12.57
CA ILE A 11 6.82 -23.60 13.11
C ILE A 11 5.56 -24.46 12.99
N GLY A 12 5.07 -24.96 14.12
CA GLY A 12 3.93 -25.88 14.20
C GLY A 12 4.31 -27.35 14.03
N GLU A 13 3.32 -28.22 14.21
CA GLU A 13 3.45 -29.68 14.08
C GLU A 13 2.57 -30.18 12.92
N ILE A 14 2.89 -31.35 12.35
CA ILE A 14 2.16 -31.88 11.17
C ILE A 14 0.72 -32.28 11.50
N ASP A 15 0.48 -32.67 12.75
CA ASP A 15 -0.77 -33.08 13.36
C ASP A 15 -1.30 -32.08 14.41
N GLY A 16 -0.62 -30.94 14.58
CA GLY A 16 -1.01 -29.87 15.49
C GLY A 16 -2.07 -28.92 14.94
N GLU A 17 -2.47 -27.94 15.75
CA GLU A 17 -3.38 -26.88 15.31
C GLU A 17 -2.75 -26.01 14.21
N SER A 18 -3.49 -25.79 13.13
CA SER A 18 -3.04 -24.97 12.00
C SER A 18 -3.08 -23.48 12.36
N HIS A 19 -1.95 -22.81 12.19
CA HIS A 19 -1.86 -21.34 12.29
C HIS A 19 -2.26 -20.62 10.99
N VAL A 20 -2.57 -21.35 9.92
CA VAL A 20 -3.04 -20.79 8.64
C VAL A 20 -4.48 -21.19 8.40
N SER A 21 -5.34 -20.20 8.20
CA SER A 21 -6.72 -20.41 7.77
C SER A 21 -6.84 -20.31 6.25
N SER A 22 -7.65 -21.18 5.64
CA SER A 22 -8.00 -21.13 4.21
C SER A 22 -9.28 -20.32 3.92
N THR A 23 -9.69 -19.47 4.86
CA THR A 23 -10.93 -18.67 4.76
C THR A 23 -10.72 -17.37 3.99
N ASP A 24 -11.79 -16.85 3.38
CA ASP A 24 -11.82 -15.49 2.86
C ASP A 24 -11.76 -14.49 4.03
N SER A 25 -10.69 -13.68 4.11
CA SER A 25 -10.48 -12.71 5.19
C SER A 25 -11.56 -11.62 5.24
N LEU A 26 -12.20 -11.30 4.11
CA LEU A 26 -13.17 -10.22 4.04
C LEU A 26 -14.61 -10.67 4.41
N ILE A 27 -14.86 -11.98 4.49
CA ILE A 27 -16.21 -12.53 4.67
C ILE A 27 -16.89 -12.12 5.98
N SER A 28 -16.15 -12.09 7.09
CA SER A 28 -16.68 -11.78 8.41
C SER A 28 -15.60 -11.28 9.37
N ASP A 29 -16.00 -10.62 10.45
CA ASP A 29 -15.10 -10.33 11.57
C ASP A 29 -14.88 -11.61 12.39
N SER A 30 -13.62 -12.00 12.57
CA SER A 30 -13.25 -13.14 13.41
C SER A 30 -13.41 -12.86 14.91
N GLY A 31 -13.51 -11.59 15.31
CA GLY A 31 -13.49 -11.15 16.70
C GLY A 31 -12.11 -11.23 17.38
N VAL A 32 -11.12 -11.84 16.72
CA VAL A 32 -9.74 -11.95 17.21
C VAL A 32 -8.99 -10.65 16.91
N ARG A 33 -8.14 -10.23 17.85
CA ARG A 33 -7.31 -9.02 17.75
C ARG A 33 -5.85 -9.34 18.05
N TYR A 34 -4.94 -8.72 17.30
CA TYR A 34 -3.50 -8.97 17.33
C TYR A 34 -2.72 -7.72 17.73
N ASP A 35 -1.55 -7.93 18.33
CA ASP A 35 -0.59 -6.86 18.64
C ASP A 35 0.13 -6.37 17.38
N TYR A 36 0.34 -7.25 16.40
CA TYR A 36 1.04 -6.94 15.15
C TYR A 36 0.32 -7.54 13.95
N VAL A 37 0.18 -6.76 12.87
CA VAL A 37 -0.28 -7.24 11.56
C VAL A 37 0.74 -6.84 10.48
N LEU A 38 1.37 -7.83 9.87
CA LEU A 38 2.32 -7.66 8.76
C LEU A 38 1.75 -8.37 7.54
N THR A 39 1.48 -7.63 6.46
CA THR A 39 0.86 -8.26 5.28
C THR A 39 1.08 -7.48 3.99
N ASN A 40 1.06 -8.23 2.88
CA ASN A 40 0.99 -7.71 1.52
C ASN A 40 -0.32 -8.24 0.89
N PRO A 41 -1.44 -7.51 1.04
CA PRO A 41 -2.71 -7.90 0.45
C PRO A 41 -2.65 -7.93 -1.09
N PRO A 42 -3.57 -8.66 -1.75
CA PRO A 42 -3.58 -8.75 -3.20
C PRO A 42 -3.85 -7.38 -3.87
N PHE A 43 -3.12 -7.08 -4.96
CA PHE A 43 -3.20 -5.83 -5.73
C PHE A 43 -4.40 -5.75 -6.71
N GLY A 44 -5.28 -6.75 -6.79
CA GLY A 44 -6.41 -6.76 -7.73
C GLY A 44 -7.54 -5.83 -7.30
N LYS A 45 -7.97 -4.89 -8.17
CA LYS A 45 -8.80 -3.73 -7.79
C LYS A 45 -10.18 -4.05 -7.22
N LYS A 46 -10.91 -5.00 -7.81
CA LYS A 46 -12.27 -5.35 -7.40
C LYS A 46 -12.32 -6.75 -6.79
N SER A 47 -13.13 -6.88 -5.74
CA SER A 47 -13.53 -8.21 -5.28
C SER A 47 -14.53 -8.76 -6.29
N SER A 48 -14.33 -9.99 -6.75
CA SER A 48 -15.17 -10.57 -7.78
C SER A 48 -15.28 -12.07 -7.64
N MET A 49 -16.46 -12.61 -7.93
CA MET A 49 -16.69 -14.04 -8.08
C MET A 49 -16.80 -14.36 -9.56
N THR A 50 -16.08 -15.38 -10.02
CA THR A 50 -16.20 -15.85 -11.40
C THR A 50 -17.13 -17.05 -11.41
N PHE A 51 -18.27 -16.90 -12.08
CA PHE A 51 -19.21 -17.98 -12.33
C PHE A 51 -19.01 -18.48 -13.76
N THR A 52 -19.00 -19.79 -13.95
CA THR A 52 -19.10 -20.37 -15.29
C THR A 52 -20.55 -20.79 -15.48
N ASN A 53 -21.26 -20.11 -16.37
CA ASN A 53 -22.64 -20.46 -16.69
C ASN A 53 -22.69 -21.75 -17.53
N GLU A 54 -23.89 -22.29 -17.75
CA GLU A 54 -24.09 -23.57 -18.44
C GLU A 54 -23.56 -23.57 -19.90
N GLU A 55 -23.38 -22.39 -20.49
CA GLU A 55 -22.80 -22.18 -21.83
C GLU A 55 -21.26 -22.15 -21.83
N GLY A 56 -20.63 -22.31 -20.67
CA GLY A 56 -19.17 -22.31 -20.52
C GLY A 56 -18.54 -20.91 -20.55
N THR A 57 -19.35 -19.85 -20.50
CA THR A 57 -18.84 -18.46 -20.42
C THR A 57 -18.61 -18.06 -18.97
N GLN A 58 -17.49 -17.37 -18.74
CA GLN A 58 -17.10 -16.90 -17.41
C GLN A 58 -17.65 -15.50 -17.19
N GLU A 59 -18.65 -15.38 -16.33
CA GLU A 59 -19.21 -14.11 -15.88
C GLU A 59 -18.56 -13.71 -14.56
N LYS A 60 -18.24 -12.42 -14.43
CA LYS A 60 -17.54 -11.87 -13.27
C LYS A 60 -18.43 -10.84 -12.59
N GLU A 61 -19.02 -11.22 -11.45
CA GLU A 61 -19.84 -10.32 -10.66
C GLU A 61 -19.00 -9.59 -9.61
N GLU A 62 -19.27 -8.32 -9.40
CA GLU A 62 -18.67 -7.54 -8.32
C GLU A 62 -19.16 -8.02 -6.96
N LEU A 63 -18.23 -8.40 -6.10
CA LEU A 63 -18.52 -8.77 -4.72
C LEU A 63 -18.40 -7.54 -3.82
N VAL A 64 -19.50 -7.17 -3.17
CA VAL A 64 -19.52 -6.16 -2.11
C VAL A 64 -19.67 -6.85 -0.76
N TYR A 65 -18.66 -6.74 0.09
CA TYR A 65 -18.71 -7.28 1.45
C TYR A 65 -19.48 -6.33 2.36
N ASN A 66 -20.54 -6.82 3.02
CA ASN A 66 -21.29 -6.05 4.01
C ASN A 66 -20.70 -6.26 5.42
N ARG A 67 -19.75 -5.41 5.79
CA ARG A 67 -19.00 -5.48 7.06
C ARG A 67 -19.32 -4.27 7.93
N GLN A 68 -20.08 -4.48 9.01
CA GLN A 68 -20.49 -3.41 9.93
C GLN A 68 -19.33 -2.82 10.74
N ASP A 69 -18.22 -3.55 10.84
CA ASP A 69 -16.98 -3.12 11.48
C ASP A 69 -16.07 -2.29 10.55
N PHE A 70 -16.41 -2.18 9.27
CA PHE A 70 -15.70 -1.30 8.33
C PHE A 70 -16.21 0.13 8.46
N TRP A 71 -15.34 1.11 8.19
CA TRP A 71 -15.74 2.51 8.16
C TRP A 71 -16.71 2.81 7.03
N VAL A 72 -16.58 2.10 5.90
CA VAL A 72 -17.39 2.28 4.71
C VAL A 72 -17.37 1.04 3.80
N THR A 73 -18.51 0.75 3.19
CA THR A 73 -18.67 -0.34 2.22
C THR A 73 -18.09 0.06 0.85
N THR A 74 -17.33 -0.84 0.21
CA THR A 74 -16.75 -0.64 -1.12
C THR A 74 -16.49 -1.95 -1.85
N SER A 75 -16.49 -1.93 -3.20
CA SER A 75 -16.00 -3.05 -4.03
C SER A 75 -14.47 -3.03 -4.18
N ASN A 76 -13.80 -1.94 -3.79
CA ASN A 76 -12.35 -1.80 -3.82
C ASN A 76 -11.70 -2.76 -2.81
N LYS A 77 -10.99 -3.76 -3.34
CA LYS A 77 -10.40 -4.83 -2.55
C LYS A 77 -9.29 -4.33 -1.62
N GLN A 78 -8.46 -3.39 -2.07
CA GLN A 78 -7.35 -2.87 -1.26
C GLN A 78 -7.86 -2.05 -0.07
N LEU A 79 -8.88 -1.22 -0.30
CA LEU A 79 -9.54 -0.47 0.78
C LEU A 79 -10.21 -1.43 1.78
N ASN A 80 -10.87 -2.49 1.31
CA ASN A 80 -11.42 -3.52 2.20
C ASN A 80 -10.36 -4.21 3.05
N PHE A 81 -9.19 -4.55 2.47
CA PHE A 81 -8.09 -5.11 3.26
C PHE A 81 -7.51 -4.11 4.26
N LEU A 82 -7.36 -2.83 3.92
CA LEU A 82 -6.90 -1.82 4.87
C LEU A 82 -7.87 -1.69 6.07
N GLN A 83 -9.18 -1.64 5.79
CA GLN A 83 -10.21 -1.62 6.84
C GLN A 83 -10.14 -2.89 7.70
N HIS A 84 -10.04 -4.07 7.07
CA HIS A 84 -9.92 -5.33 7.79
C HIS A 84 -8.66 -5.41 8.67
N ILE A 85 -7.52 -4.95 8.17
CA ILE A 85 -6.28 -4.89 8.95
C ILE A 85 -6.46 -4.01 10.18
N HIS A 86 -7.10 -2.85 10.04
CA HIS A 86 -7.45 -2.02 11.19
C HIS A 86 -8.34 -2.77 12.19
N THR A 87 -9.36 -3.52 11.73
CA THR A 87 -10.23 -4.28 12.65
C THR A 87 -9.55 -5.46 13.32
N LEU A 88 -8.43 -5.97 12.78
CA LEU A 88 -7.62 -7.00 13.42
C LEU A 88 -6.71 -6.48 14.54
N LEU A 89 -6.48 -5.16 14.67
CA LEU A 89 -5.55 -4.64 15.67
C LEU A 89 -6.21 -4.51 17.05
N LYS A 90 -5.46 -4.87 18.10
CA LYS A 90 -5.76 -4.42 19.47
C LYS A 90 -5.69 -2.88 19.54
N SER A 91 -6.19 -2.29 20.63
CA SER A 91 -6.25 -0.81 20.79
C SER A 91 -4.89 -0.10 20.75
N ASP A 92 -3.79 -0.83 20.92
CA ASP A 92 -2.39 -0.38 20.83
C ASP A 92 -1.56 -1.22 19.84
N GLY A 93 -2.22 -2.05 19.03
CA GLY A 93 -1.59 -2.90 18.03
C GLY A 93 -0.99 -2.09 16.88
N ARG A 94 -0.03 -2.67 16.16
CA ARG A 94 0.73 -2.01 15.09
C ARG A 94 0.63 -2.77 13.78
N ALA A 95 0.61 -2.05 12.67
CA ALA A 95 0.60 -2.66 11.35
C ALA A 95 1.71 -2.11 10.45
N ALA A 96 2.26 -2.98 9.60
CA ALA A 96 3.00 -2.61 8.41
C ALA A 96 2.39 -3.34 7.21
N VAL A 97 1.81 -2.57 6.28
CA VAL A 97 1.03 -3.13 5.17
C VAL A 97 1.53 -2.59 3.83
N VAL A 98 1.75 -3.50 2.88
CA VAL A 98 2.07 -3.15 1.49
C VAL A 98 0.77 -2.82 0.75
N LEU A 99 0.62 -1.61 0.21
CA LEU A 99 -0.56 -1.18 -0.53
C LEU A 99 -0.19 -0.43 -1.81
N PRO A 100 -0.94 -0.59 -2.91
CA PRO A 100 -0.73 0.15 -4.13
C PRO A 100 -1.11 1.63 -4.00
N ASP A 101 -0.60 2.47 -4.90
CA ASP A 101 -0.81 3.93 -4.86
C ASP A 101 -2.29 4.34 -4.85
N ASN A 102 -3.21 3.57 -5.46
CA ASN A 102 -4.62 3.96 -5.53
C ASN A 102 -5.23 4.18 -4.14
N VAL A 103 -4.81 3.43 -3.12
CA VAL A 103 -5.27 3.64 -1.74
C VAL A 103 -4.93 5.04 -1.22
N LEU A 104 -3.84 5.64 -1.71
CA LEU A 104 -3.34 6.94 -1.25
C LEU A 104 -4.09 8.13 -1.85
N PHE A 105 -4.66 8.00 -3.05
CA PHE A 105 -5.24 9.15 -3.78
C PHE A 105 -6.69 8.97 -4.24
N GLU A 106 -7.23 7.74 -4.25
CA GLU A 106 -8.59 7.47 -4.73
C GLU A 106 -9.63 8.31 -3.98
N GLY A 107 -10.51 8.99 -4.72
CA GLY A 107 -11.54 9.85 -4.16
C GLY A 107 -12.73 9.08 -3.58
N GLY A 108 -13.76 9.80 -3.14
CA GLY A 108 -15.00 9.19 -2.65
C GLY A 108 -14.74 8.28 -1.45
N VAL A 109 -14.98 6.97 -1.62
CA VAL A 109 -14.77 5.99 -0.55
C VAL A 109 -13.30 5.95 -0.09
N GLY A 110 -12.33 6.09 -1.00
CA GLY A 110 -10.92 6.12 -0.64
C GLY A 110 -10.56 7.27 0.31
N GLU A 111 -11.13 8.46 0.07
CA GLU A 111 -10.96 9.61 0.97
C GLU A 111 -11.57 9.34 2.35
N THR A 112 -12.76 8.74 2.41
CA THR A 112 -13.40 8.37 3.69
C THR A 112 -12.53 7.40 4.48
N VAL A 113 -11.97 6.38 3.84
CA VAL A 113 -11.06 5.42 4.49
C VAL A 113 -9.80 6.13 4.99
N ARG A 114 -9.17 7.01 4.20
CA ARG A 114 -7.98 7.76 4.63
C ARG A 114 -8.26 8.68 5.81
N LYS A 115 -9.38 9.42 5.81
CA LYS A 115 -9.77 10.27 6.95
C LYS A 115 -9.97 9.45 8.23
N ASN A 116 -10.63 8.31 8.13
CA ASN A 116 -10.82 7.43 9.28
C ASN A 116 -9.51 6.82 9.76
N LEU A 117 -8.62 6.39 8.86
CA LEU A 117 -7.28 5.92 9.20
C LEU A 117 -6.51 6.98 10.00
N LEU A 118 -6.43 8.22 9.50
CA LEU A 118 -5.74 9.33 10.19
C LEU A 118 -6.39 9.66 11.54
N ALA A 119 -7.70 9.52 11.64
CA ALA A 119 -8.44 9.84 12.85
C ALA A 119 -8.28 8.78 13.96
N THR A 120 -8.30 7.50 13.60
CA THR A 120 -8.36 6.36 14.53
C THR A 120 -7.02 5.70 14.78
N THR A 121 -6.03 5.97 13.92
CA THR A 121 -4.67 5.44 14.05
C THR A 121 -3.65 6.56 14.10
N ASP A 122 -2.47 6.23 14.58
CA ASP A 122 -1.27 7.03 14.40
C ASP A 122 -0.52 6.50 13.17
N LEU A 123 -0.92 6.95 11.98
CA LEU A 123 -0.21 6.71 10.73
C LEU A 123 1.06 7.55 10.74
N HIS A 124 2.15 6.94 11.16
CA HIS A 124 3.38 7.70 11.41
C HIS A 124 4.37 7.63 10.24
N THR A 125 4.23 6.66 9.32
CA THR A 125 5.20 6.50 8.22
C THR A 125 4.60 5.90 6.95
N ILE A 126 5.02 6.43 5.80
CA ILE A 126 4.79 5.88 4.46
C ILE A 126 6.16 5.71 3.77
N LEU A 127 6.46 4.48 3.35
CA LEU A 127 7.61 4.19 2.47
C LEU A 127 7.09 4.00 1.05
N ARG A 128 7.46 4.86 0.11
CA ARG A 128 7.17 4.68 -1.32
C ARG A 128 8.18 3.70 -1.90
N LEU A 129 7.74 2.51 -2.30
CA LEU A 129 8.62 1.47 -2.84
C LEU A 129 9.00 1.77 -4.31
N PRO A 130 10.19 1.34 -4.74
CA PRO A 130 10.61 1.45 -6.14
C PRO A 130 9.79 0.51 -7.04
N THR A 131 9.82 0.77 -8.34
CA THR A 131 9.23 -0.12 -9.36
C THR A 131 10.17 -1.30 -9.66
N GLY A 132 9.69 -2.29 -10.43
CA GLY A 132 10.50 -3.44 -10.86
C GLY A 132 10.84 -4.47 -9.78
N ILE A 133 10.32 -4.33 -8.55
CA ILE A 133 10.54 -5.27 -7.43
C ILE A 133 9.41 -6.30 -7.26
N PHE A 134 8.30 -6.14 -7.96
CA PHE A 134 7.18 -7.10 -7.96
C PHE A 134 7.12 -7.89 -9.26
N TYR A 135 6.56 -9.11 -9.21
CA TYR A 135 6.40 -9.96 -10.39
C TYR A 135 5.54 -9.31 -11.49
N LYS A 136 4.56 -8.49 -11.10
CA LYS A 136 3.74 -7.70 -12.01
C LYS A 136 4.45 -6.37 -12.25
N GLN A 137 4.88 -6.14 -13.49
CA GLN A 137 5.52 -4.89 -13.92
C GLN A 137 4.58 -3.70 -13.75
N GLY A 138 5.15 -2.50 -13.56
CA GLY A 138 4.41 -1.25 -13.39
C GLY A 138 3.64 -1.09 -12.07
N VAL A 139 3.68 -2.07 -11.15
CA VAL A 139 3.03 -1.94 -9.84
C VAL A 139 3.79 -0.94 -8.97
N LYS A 140 3.14 0.20 -8.70
CA LYS A 140 3.60 1.20 -7.72
C LYS A 140 2.96 0.90 -6.37
N ALA A 141 3.78 0.55 -5.39
CA ALA A 141 3.35 0.17 -4.05
C ALA A 141 4.05 0.98 -2.95
N ASN A 142 3.47 0.95 -1.76
CA ASN A 142 3.92 1.67 -0.58
C ASN A 142 3.82 0.75 0.63
N VAL A 143 4.62 1.00 1.66
CA VAL A 143 4.42 0.39 2.98
C VAL A 143 3.87 1.45 3.93
N LEU A 144 2.67 1.22 4.46
CA LEU A 144 2.05 2.07 5.48
C LEU A 144 2.33 1.48 6.85
N PHE A 145 2.86 2.30 7.75
CA PHE A 145 3.11 1.95 9.14
C PHE A 145 2.23 2.78 10.08
N PHE A 146 1.39 2.10 10.86
CA PHE A 146 0.46 2.76 11.76
C PHE A 146 0.23 1.98 13.05
N ASP A 147 0.01 2.70 14.14
CA ASP A 147 -0.43 2.16 15.41
C ASP A 147 -1.93 2.41 15.57
N ASN A 148 -2.70 1.39 15.94
CA ASN A 148 -4.07 1.58 16.37
C ASN A 148 -4.12 2.40 17.66
N LYS A 149 -5.22 3.12 17.85
CA LYS A 149 -5.43 3.97 19.03
C LYS A 149 -6.87 3.88 19.53
N PRO A 150 -7.11 4.09 20.84
CA PRO A 150 -8.47 4.10 21.39
C PRO A 150 -9.29 5.26 20.85
N ALA A 151 -10.62 5.20 20.99
CA ALA A 151 -11.51 6.27 20.53
C ALA A 151 -11.11 7.64 21.12
N SER A 152 -11.08 8.67 20.27
CA SER A 152 -10.68 10.04 20.63
C SER A 152 -11.57 11.06 19.93
N LYS A 153 -11.73 12.24 20.54
CA LYS A 153 -12.40 13.40 19.93
C LYS A 153 -11.56 14.07 18.85
N HIS A 154 -10.24 13.90 18.92
CA HIS A 154 -9.28 14.49 18.00
C HIS A 154 -8.55 13.41 17.22
N PRO A 155 -8.18 13.66 15.95
CA PRO A 155 -7.40 12.72 15.15
C PRO A 155 -6.11 12.32 15.86
N TRP A 156 -5.76 11.04 15.78
CA TRP A 156 -4.53 10.52 16.41
C TRP A 156 -3.28 10.85 15.61
N THR A 157 -3.35 10.75 14.27
CA THR A 157 -2.22 11.12 13.41
C THR A 157 -1.97 12.64 13.51
N LYS A 158 -0.73 13.02 13.80
CA LYS A 158 -0.30 14.43 13.89
C LYS A 158 0.66 14.83 12.78
N GLU A 159 1.52 13.90 12.41
CA GLU A 159 2.46 14.04 11.30
C GLU A 159 2.70 12.67 10.69
N VAL A 160 2.90 12.64 9.38
CA VAL A 160 3.27 11.44 8.63
C VAL A 160 4.66 11.67 8.06
N TRP A 161 5.57 10.73 8.29
CA TRP A 161 6.89 10.73 7.66
C TRP A 161 6.84 9.97 6.34
N ILE A 162 7.34 10.57 5.27
CA ILE A 162 7.39 9.98 3.94
C ILE A 162 8.84 9.72 3.56
N TYR A 163 9.13 8.48 3.16
CA TYR A 163 10.39 8.12 2.53
C TYR A 163 10.17 7.84 1.04
N ASP A 164 10.78 8.65 0.17
CA ASP A 164 10.77 8.42 -1.27
C ASP A 164 11.91 7.48 -1.70
N PHE A 165 11.61 6.17 -1.70
CA PHE A 165 12.52 5.15 -2.23
C PHE A 165 12.13 4.74 -3.67
N ARG A 166 11.50 5.65 -4.41
CA ARG A 166 10.97 5.38 -5.75
C ARG A 166 11.59 6.27 -6.82
N THR A 167 11.55 7.58 -6.61
CA THR A 167 11.98 8.55 -7.63
C THR A 167 13.49 8.41 -7.90
N ASN A 168 13.87 8.30 -9.17
CA ASN A 168 15.26 8.06 -9.62
C ASN A 168 15.89 6.79 -9.01
N VAL A 169 15.08 5.77 -8.72
CA VAL A 169 15.54 4.45 -8.22
C VAL A 169 15.02 3.37 -9.16
N HIS A 170 15.92 2.57 -9.72
CA HIS A 170 15.60 1.54 -10.70
C HIS A 170 16.03 0.17 -10.22
N PHE A 171 15.11 -0.79 -10.15
CA PHE A 171 15.40 -2.20 -9.87
C PHE A 171 14.74 -3.09 -10.93
N THR A 172 15.28 -4.29 -11.12
CA THR A 172 14.69 -5.34 -11.95
C THR A 172 14.76 -6.69 -11.22
N LEU A 173 13.84 -7.59 -11.54
CA LEU A 173 13.77 -8.90 -10.87
C LEU A 173 14.96 -9.84 -11.16
N LYS A 174 15.78 -9.53 -12.16
CA LYS A 174 16.86 -10.42 -12.63
C LYS A 174 18.24 -9.79 -12.56
N GLU A 175 18.40 -8.57 -13.06
CA GLU A 175 19.72 -7.97 -13.28
C GLU A 175 20.11 -7.03 -12.14
N ASN A 176 19.18 -6.17 -11.72
CA ASN A 176 19.38 -5.24 -10.62
C ASN A 176 18.39 -5.50 -9.49
N THR A 177 18.60 -6.59 -8.75
CA THR A 177 17.69 -7.02 -7.68
C THR A 177 17.86 -6.16 -6.43
N MET A 178 16.73 -5.77 -5.83
CA MET A 178 16.70 -5.05 -4.55
C MET A 178 17.22 -5.94 -3.41
N LYS A 179 18.07 -5.36 -2.56
CA LYS A 179 18.72 -6.01 -1.43
C LYS A 179 18.35 -5.32 -0.13
N PHE A 180 18.68 -5.98 0.99
CA PHE A 180 18.48 -5.42 2.32
C PHE A 180 19.29 -4.13 2.53
N GLU A 181 20.49 -4.06 1.94
CA GLU A 181 21.38 -2.90 1.96
C GLU A 181 20.69 -1.62 1.49
N ASP A 182 19.83 -1.72 0.48
CA ASP A 182 19.17 -0.56 -0.11
C ASP A 182 18.11 0.05 0.84
N LEU A 183 17.64 -0.72 1.83
CA LEU A 183 16.72 -0.25 2.87
C LEU A 183 17.42 0.33 4.11
N LYS A 184 18.75 0.24 4.22
CA LYS A 184 19.46 0.67 5.44
C LYS A 184 19.29 2.16 5.72
N ASP A 185 19.28 3.00 4.68
CA ASP A 185 19.04 4.43 4.83
C ASP A 185 17.62 4.72 5.34
N PHE A 186 16.62 4.05 4.77
CA PHE A 186 15.24 4.11 5.28
C PHE A 186 15.15 3.66 6.74
N ILE A 187 15.76 2.52 7.11
CA ILE A 187 15.73 2.02 8.49
C ILE A 187 16.36 3.01 9.47
N THR A 188 17.45 3.66 9.06
CA THR A 188 18.13 4.70 9.84
C THR A 188 17.21 5.92 10.03
N CYS A 189 16.58 6.39 8.95
CA CYS A 189 15.61 7.48 8.99
C CYS A 189 14.36 7.13 9.81
N TYR A 190 13.88 5.88 9.70
CA TYR A 190 12.74 5.34 10.43
C TYR A 190 13.01 5.27 11.94
N ASN A 191 14.26 5.03 12.34
CA ASN A 191 14.71 4.99 13.74
C ASN A 191 13.75 4.18 14.65
N PRO A 192 13.76 2.84 14.53
CA PRO A 192 12.82 1.98 15.27
C PRO A 192 12.98 2.07 16.79
N GLU A 193 14.18 2.40 17.28
CA GLU A 193 14.48 2.58 18.71
C GLU A 193 13.77 3.80 19.30
N ASN A 194 13.71 4.91 18.55
CA ASN A 194 13.00 6.11 18.99
C ASN A 194 12.56 7.01 17.84
N ARG A 195 11.32 6.80 17.40
CA ARG A 195 10.69 7.60 16.34
C ARG A 195 10.59 9.10 16.63
N HIS A 196 10.68 9.54 17.89
CA HIS A 196 10.61 10.96 18.24
C HIS A 196 11.95 11.69 18.01
N LYS A 197 13.01 10.97 17.65
CA LYS A 197 14.34 11.51 17.31
C LYS A 197 14.63 11.44 15.81
N ARG A 198 13.59 11.49 14.97
CA ARG A 198 13.73 11.54 13.51
C ARG A 198 14.04 12.96 13.07
N THR A 199 14.87 13.09 12.04
CA THR A 199 15.25 14.38 11.44
C THR A 199 15.07 14.29 9.93
N GLU A 200 14.50 15.32 9.32
CA GLU A 200 14.36 15.37 7.87
C GLU A 200 15.73 15.33 7.21
N THR A 201 15.82 14.59 6.11
CA THR A 201 16.96 14.70 5.18
C THR A 201 16.69 15.78 4.13
N TRP A 202 15.41 16.09 3.90
CA TRP A 202 14.96 17.16 3.02
C TRP A 202 15.18 18.54 3.67
N SER A 203 15.68 19.49 2.89
CA SER A 203 15.73 20.90 3.26
C SER A 203 15.70 21.77 2.00
N LYS A 204 15.64 23.10 2.14
CA LYS A 204 15.77 24.02 0.99
C LYS A 204 17.13 23.88 0.30
N ASP A 205 18.16 23.54 1.07
CA ASP A 205 19.53 23.33 0.58
C ASP A 205 19.75 21.90 0.07
N ASN A 206 18.90 20.95 0.48
CA ASN A 206 18.87 19.57 -0.01
C ASN A 206 17.46 19.18 -0.49
N PRO A 207 17.00 19.71 -1.64
CA PRO A 207 15.66 19.44 -2.15
C PRO A 207 15.43 17.97 -2.54
N ASN A 208 16.52 17.20 -2.71
CA ASN A 208 16.49 15.77 -3.05
C ASN A 208 16.54 14.85 -1.82
N GLY A 209 16.51 15.39 -0.59
CA GLY A 209 16.39 14.57 0.61
C GLY A 209 15.13 13.71 0.55
N ARG A 210 15.29 12.39 0.77
CA ARG A 210 14.24 11.38 0.56
C ARG A 210 13.32 11.21 1.76
N TRP A 211 13.67 11.73 2.91
CA TRP A 211 12.91 11.66 4.16
C TRP A 211 12.41 13.04 4.60
N ARG A 212 11.08 13.20 4.61
CA ARG A 212 10.39 14.46 4.91
C ARG A 212 9.10 14.19 5.70
N LYS A 213 8.71 15.10 6.57
CA LYS A 213 7.43 15.00 7.29
C LYS A 213 6.36 15.89 6.68
N SER A 214 5.10 15.49 6.82
CA SER A 214 3.92 16.28 6.49
C SER A 214 2.97 16.31 7.69
N THR A 215 2.51 17.49 8.05
CA THR A 215 1.59 17.69 9.18
C THR A 215 0.18 17.21 8.84
N TYR A 216 -0.61 16.90 9.86
CA TYR A 216 -2.02 16.54 9.69
C TYR A 216 -2.80 17.63 8.95
N GLU A 217 -2.55 18.90 9.28
CA GLU A 217 -3.20 20.06 8.67
C GLU A 217 -2.86 20.18 7.17
N GLU A 218 -1.59 19.95 6.81
CA GLU A 218 -1.19 19.90 5.40
C GLU A 218 -1.91 18.77 4.68
N ILE A 219 -1.94 17.56 5.26
CA ILE A 219 -2.56 16.37 4.64
C ILE A 219 -4.07 16.54 4.44
N ILE A 220 -4.79 17.01 5.46
CA ILE A 220 -6.25 17.14 5.40
C ILE A 220 -6.68 18.26 4.44
N SER A 221 -5.82 19.24 4.21
CA SER A 221 -6.08 20.33 3.26
C SER A 221 -5.88 19.94 1.79
N ARG A 222 -5.26 18.80 1.50
CA ARG A 222 -5.04 18.30 0.14
C ARG A 222 -6.35 17.86 -0.48
N ASP A 223 -6.46 18.00 -1.80
CA ASP A 223 -7.58 17.44 -2.55
C ASP A 223 -7.74 15.96 -2.22
N LYS A 224 -8.97 15.56 -1.88
CA LYS A 224 -9.34 14.20 -1.46
C LYS A 224 -8.53 13.65 -0.29
N THR A 225 -7.89 14.47 0.55
CA THR A 225 -6.96 13.98 1.60
C THR A 225 -5.89 13.06 1.00
N ASN A 226 -5.27 13.48 -0.10
CA ASN A 226 -4.32 12.67 -0.87
C ASN A 226 -3.00 12.44 -0.10
N LEU A 227 -2.67 11.18 0.16
CA LEU A 227 -1.44 10.71 0.83
C LEU A 227 -0.29 10.35 -0.13
N ASP A 228 -0.50 10.40 -1.44
CA ASP A 228 0.54 10.24 -2.46
C ASP A 228 1.37 11.54 -2.55
N ILE A 229 2.27 11.70 -1.59
CA ILE A 229 3.09 12.89 -1.39
C ILE A 229 4.50 12.62 -1.90
N PHE A 230 4.97 13.47 -2.80
CA PHE A 230 6.33 13.44 -3.35
C PHE A 230 6.77 14.86 -3.71
N TRP A 231 8.09 15.07 -3.73
CA TRP A 231 8.71 16.38 -3.99
C TRP A 231 10.00 16.30 -4.80
N VAL A 232 10.65 15.13 -4.81
CA VAL A 232 11.82 14.87 -5.66
C VAL A 232 11.36 14.91 -7.12
N LYS A 233 12.09 15.63 -7.96
CA LYS A 233 11.81 15.69 -9.39
C LYS A 233 12.45 14.50 -10.09
N ASP A 234 11.70 13.94 -11.03
CA ASP A 234 12.22 12.93 -11.94
C ASP A 234 13.26 13.56 -12.87
N GLU A 235 14.46 13.00 -12.91
CA GLU A 235 15.57 13.50 -13.73
C GLU A 235 15.27 13.34 -15.22
N SER A 236 14.56 12.28 -15.62
CA SER A 236 14.20 12.01 -17.02
C SER A 236 13.26 13.07 -17.62
N LEU A 237 12.47 13.75 -16.78
CA LEU A 237 11.54 14.80 -17.18
C LEU A 237 12.20 16.19 -17.22
N ALA A 238 13.36 16.34 -16.58
CA ALA A 238 14.01 17.64 -16.39
C ALA A 238 15.18 17.88 -17.34
N ASP A 239 15.83 16.82 -17.85
CA ASP A 239 17.03 16.91 -18.66
C ASP A 239 17.01 15.88 -19.81
N LEU A 240 16.58 16.34 -21.00
CA LEU A 240 16.57 15.51 -22.23
C LEU A 240 17.97 15.08 -22.68
N ASP A 241 19.02 15.76 -22.19
CA ASP A 241 20.41 15.44 -22.52
C ASP A 241 21.03 14.43 -21.54
N ASN A 242 20.32 14.10 -20.44
CA ASN A 242 20.74 13.14 -19.42
C ASN A 242 19.68 12.05 -19.20
N LEU A 243 19.26 11.43 -20.30
CA LEU A 243 18.31 10.31 -20.28
C LEU A 243 18.96 9.04 -19.67
N PRO A 244 18.17 8.20 -18.98
CA PRO A 244 18.61 6.86 -18.58
C PRO A 244 19.06 6.03 -19.77
N ASP A 245 19.79 4.93 -19.53
CA ASP A 245 20.15 3.98 -20.57
C ASP A 245 18.91 3.60 -21.42
N PRO A 246 19.05 3.43 -22.75
CA PRO A 246 17.91 3.19 -23.65
C PRO A 246 17.00 2.04 -23.21
N ASP A 247 17.57 1.00 -22.61
CA ASP A 247 16.81 -0.15 -22.10
C ASP A 247 15.97 0.21 -20.86
N ILE A 248 16.50 1.07 -19.97
CA ILE A 248 15.75 1.59 -18.81
C ILE A 248 14.60 2.46 -19.31
N LEU A 249 14.88 3.39 -20.23
CA LEU A 249 13.88 4.28 -20.80
C LEU A 249 12.78 3.51 -21.55
N ALA A 250 13.15 2.49 -22.33
CA ALA A 250 12.19 1.64 -23.03
C ALA A 250 11.27 0.90 -22.04
N ASN A 251 11.83 0.34 -20.97
CA ASN A 251 11.05 -0.34 -19.93
C ASN A 251 10.11 0.65 -19.20
N GLU A 252 10.59 1.84 -18.85
CA GLU A 252 9.74 2.87 -18.23
C GLU A 252 8.61 3.34 -19.16
N ILE A 253 8.87 3.49 -20.46
CA ILE A 253 7.84 3.81 -21.45
C ILE A 253 6.81 2.69 -21.50
N ILE A 254 7.24 1.42 -21.56
CA ILE A 254 6.33 0.27 -21.58
C ILE A 254 5.48 0.26 -20.30
N GLU A 255 6.08 0.39 -19.12
CA GLU A 255 5.35 0.41 -17.85
C GLU A 255 4.33 1.56 -17.78
N ASN A 256 4.72 2.76 -18.21
CA ASN A 256 3.82 3.92 -18.19
C ASN A 256 2.67 3.77 -19.20
N VAL A 257 2.95 3.24 -20.40
CA VAL A 257 1.93 2.98 -21.42
C VAL A 257 0.98 1.88 -20.97
N GLU A 258 1.48 0.79 -20.38
CA GLU A 258 0.64 -0.28 -19.84
C GLU A 258 -0.24 0.23 -18.68
N ALA A 259 0.33 0.99 -17.75
CA ALA A 259 -0.43 1.57 -16.63
C ALA A 259 -1.51 2.56 -17.13
N GLY A 260 -1.18 3.40 -18.11
CA GLY A 260 -2.13 4.31 -18.74
C GLY A 260 -3.23 3.58 -19.50
N LEU A 261 -2.87 2.55 -20.27
CA LEU A 261 -3.81 1.76 -21.06
C LEU A 261 -4.74 0.93 -20.18
N GLU A 262 -4.26 0.39 -19.07
CA GLU A 262 -5.10 -0.23 -18.05
C GLU A 262 -6.08 0.79 -17.43
N GLY A 263 -5.60 2.00 -17.10
CA GLY A 263 -6.47 3.08 -16.63
C GLY A 263 -7.57 3.45 -17.64
N PHE A 264 -7.26 3.50 -18.94
CA PHE A 264 -8.25 3.75 -19.98
C PHE A 264 -9.24 2.59 -20.14
N ARG A 265 -8.78 1.34 -20.12
CA ARG A 265 -9.66 0.16 -20.16
C ARG A 265 -10.67 0.20 -19.02
N GLU A 266 -10.24 0.57 -17.83
CA GLU A 266 -11.10 0.70 -16.66
C GLU A 266 -12.14 1.82 -16.80
N ILE A 267 -11.77 2.98 -17.36
CA ILE A 267 -12.73 4.05 -17.64
C ILE A 267 -13.76 3.56 -18.66
N VAL A 268 -13.33 2.86 -19.70
CA VAL A 268 -14.23 2.30 -20.72
C VAL A 268 -15.16 1.25 -20.12
N GLU A 269 -14.67 0.37 -19.25
CA GLU A 269 -15.52 -0.58 -18.50
C GLU A 269 -16.52 0.14 -17.59
N THR A 270 -16.11 1.22 -16.94
CA THR A 270 -17.00 2.03 -16.06
C THR A 270 -18.06 2.79 -16.87
N ILE A 271 -17.76 3.20 -18.10
CA ILE A 271 -18.71 3.89 -18.98
C ILE A 271 -19.65 2.90 -19.66
N ASN A 272 -19.17 1.70 -20.00
CA ASN A 272 -19.92 0.70 -20.75
C ASN A 272 -20.67 -0.31 -19.87
N GLY A 273 -20.39 -0.36 -18.57
CA GLY A 273 -21.15 -1.13 -17.59
C GLY A 273 -22.14 -0.25 -16.85
N GLU A 274 -23.44 -0.53 -17.01
CA GLU A 274 -24.41 -0.36 -15.92
C GLU A 274 -23.98 -1.20 -14.70
#